data_AF-A0A356UGX9-F1
#
_entry.id   AF-A0A356UGX9-F1
#
_cell.length_a   1.000
_cell.length_b   1.000
_cell.length_c   1.000
_cell.angle_alpha   90.00
_cell.angle_beta   90.00
_cell.angle_gamma   90.00
#
_symmetry.space_group_name_H-M   'P 1'
#
loop_
_entity.id
_entity.type
_entity.pdbx_description
1 polymer ?
#
loop_
_entity_poly.entity_id
_entity_poly.type
_entity_poly.pdbx_seq_one_letter_code
_entity_poly.pdbx_strand_id
1 'polypeptide(L)'
;MLRLNPARPVILACKGRQTEMIDKALAPVCGLYCGTCEYLEKQCQGCGNVNGKLFWTAQMKVEVCPLYDCCINKKQLEHCGLCDEFPCKTFTDFYDPSLSIEEAKKSVLARQSEITERQEIGTEKWLREKEAVKK
;
A
#
# COMPACT_ATOMS: atom_id res chain seq x y z
N MET A 1 20.73 -56.36 -23.57
CA MET A 1 20.20 -54.99 -23.47
C MET A 1 19.99 -54.68 -22.00
N LEU A 2 20.91 -53.92 -21.41
CA LEU A 2 20.86 -53.45 -20.03
C LEU A 2 19.84 -52.30 -19.91
N ARG A 3 18.94 -52.37 -18.93
CA ARG A 3 18.46 -51.18 -18.20
C ARG A 3 18.31 -51.54 -16.73
N LEU A 4 19.42 -51.33 -16.01
CA LEU A 4 19.39 -51.03 -14.58
C LEU A 4 18.58 -49.74 -14.39
N ASN A 5 17.70 -49.70 -13.41
CA ASN A 5 16.91 -48.52 -13.04
C ASN A 5 17.48 -47.97 -11.72
N PRO A 6 18.37 -46.96 -11.76
CA PRO A 6 18.98 -46.44 -10.54
C PRO A 6 18.25 -45.19 -10.05
N ALA A 7 18.22 -45.08 -8.72
CA ALA A 7 18.06 -43.89 -7.92
C ALA A 7 16.64 -43.29 -7.83
N ARG A 8 15.94 -43.70 -6.78
CA ARG A 8 14.95 -42.85 -6.09
C ARG A 8 15.75 -41.82 -5.28
N PRO A 9 15.70 -40.51 -5.58
CA PRO A 9 16.33 -39.53 -4.72
C PRO A 9 15.49 -39.38 -3.45
N VAL A 10 16.16 -39.43 -2.31
CA VAL A 10 15.64 -39.01 -1.01
C VAL A 10 15.22 -37.55 -1.17
N ILE A 11 13.93 -37.28 -1.14
CA ILE A 11 13.40 -35.90 -1.06
C ILE A 11 13.78 -35.43 0.35
N LEU A 12 14.92 -34.74 0.43
CA LEU A 12 15.28 -33.94 1.59
C LEU A 12 14.17 -32.88 1.74
N ALA A 13 13.28 -33.10 2.70
CA ALA A 13 12.31 -32.11 3.12
C ALA A 13 13.08 -30.92 3.72
N CYS A 14 13.54 -30.00 2.87
CA CYS A 14 13.83 -28.65 3.29
C CYS A 14 12.50 -28.10 3.83
N LYS A 15 12.37 -28.05 5.16
CA LYS A 15 11.32 -27.31 5.84
C LYS A 15 11.37 -25.90 5.30
N GLY A 16 10.50 -25.61 4.33
CA GLY A 16 10.35 -24.29 3.74
C GLY A 16 10.18 -23.32 4.88
N ARG A 17 11.12 -22.39 4.98
CA ARG A 17 10.99 -21.19 5.80
C ARG A 17 9.67 -20.57 5.38
N GLN A 18 8.66 -20.56 6.26
CA GLN A 18 7.40 -19.87 5.99
C GLN A 18 7.74 -18.40 5.82
N THR A 19 7.95 -17.96 4.58
CA THR A 19 8.02 -16.54 4.26
C THR A 19 6.61 -16.02 4.47
N GLU A 20 6.35 -15.34 5.58
CA GLU A 20 5.11 -14.59 5.76
C GLU A 20 4.87 -13.75 4.50
N MET A 21 3.77 -14.04 3.81
CA MET A 21 3.39 -13.36 2.59
C MET A 21 2.90 -11.96 2.97
N ILE A 22 3.64 -10.93 2.57
CA ILE A 22 3.27 -9.53 2.79
C ILE A 22 2.21 -9.15 1.75
N ASP A 23 1.06 -8.65 2.17
CA ASP A 23 0.06 -8.08 1.25
C ASP A 23 0.39 -6.62 0.91
N LYS A 24 1.02 -6.41 -0.25
CA LYS A 24 1.36 -5.07 -0.75
C LYS A 24 0.14 -4.20 -1.04
N ALA A 25 -1.06 -4.78 -1.21
CA ALA A 25 -2.29 -4.01 -1.43
C ALA A 25 -2.67 -3.16 -0.20
N LEU A 26 -2.14 -3.49 0.99
CA LEU A 26 -2.35 -2.72 2.22
C LEU A 26 -1.52 -1.42 2.28
N ALA A 27 -0.61 -1.20 1.32
CA ALA A 27 0.28 -0.05 1.24
C ALA A 27 -0.08 0.90 0.07
N PRO A 28 -1.20 1.64 0.15
CA PRO A 28 -1.59 2.62 -0.85
C PRO A 28 -0.52 3.71 -1.05
N VAL A 29 -0.60 4.41 -2.18
CA VAL A 29 0.38 5.43 -2.59
C VAL A 29 0.52 6.60 -1.61
N CYS A 30 -0.52 6.86 -0.80
CA CYS A 30 -0.69 8.08 -0.03
C CYS A 30 -0.20 8.01 1.42
N GLY A 31 0.42 6.89 1.84
CA GLY A 31 0.94 6.72 3.20
C GLY A 31 -0.08 6.29 4.26
N LEU A 32 -1.34 6.03 3.87
CA LEU A 32 -2.27 5.33 4.77
C LEU A 32 -1.90 3.85 4.85
N TYR A 33 -2.12 3.21 5.99
CA TYR A 33 -2.09 1.76 6.09
C TYR A 33 -3.52 1.22 6.06
N CYS A 34 -3.89 0.46 5.02
CA CYS A 34 -5.26 -0.02 4.88
C CYS A 34 -5.62 -1.13 5.87
N GLY A 35 -4.65 -1.81 6.48
CA GLY A 35 -4.90 -2.94 7.38
C GLY A 35 -5.65 -2.58 8.68
N THR A 36 -5.78 -1.29 9.02
CA THR A 36 -6.59 -0.79 10.15
C THR A 36 -7.84 -0.02 9.69
N CYS A 37 -8.10 0.04 8.39
CA CYS A 37 -9.22 0.81 7.83
C CYS A 37 -10.54 0.05 7.97
N GLU A 38 -11.55 0.68 8.59
CA GLU A 38 -12.87 0.07 8.83
C GLU A 38 -13.70 -0.22 7.57
N TYR A 39 -13.35 0.42 6.45
CA TYR A 39 -14.03 0.31 5.16
C TYR A 39 -13.50 -0.83 4.30
N LEU A 40 -12.27 -1.28 4.55
CA LEU A 40 -11.64 -2.36 3.80
C LEU A 40 -12.48 -3.64 3.94
N GLU A 41 -12.65 -4.38 2.83
CA GLU A 41 -13.48 -5.59 2.71
C GLU A 41 -15.00 -5.38 2.87
N LYS A 42 -15.46 -4.19 3.25
CA LYS A 42 -16.88 -3.83 3.29
C LYS A 42 -17.29 -3.06 2.04
N GLN A 43 -16.83 -1.81 1.96
CA GLN A 43 -17.17 -0.86 0.90
C GLN A 43 -15.95 -0.53 0.04
N CYS A 44 -14.75 -0.82 0.54
CA CYS A 44 -13.48 -0.55 -0.13
C CYS A 44 -12.73 -1.86 -0.39
N GLN A 45 -12.25 -2.05 -1.61
CA GLN A 45 -11.41 -3.19 -1.99
C GLN A 45 -9.90 -2.85 -1.97
N GLY A 46 -9.54 -1.63 -1.54
CA GLY A 46 -8.18 -1.09 -1.59
C GLY A 46 -7.86 -0.46 -2.94
N CYS A 47 -7.18 0.70 -2.95
CA CYS A 47 -6.99 1.48 -4.17
C CYS A 47 -6.17 0.74 -5.24
N GLY A 48 -5.24 -0.13 -4.84
CA GLY A 48 -4.47 -0.96 -5.76
C GLY A 48 -5.34 -1.94 -6.56
N ASN A 49 -6.38 -2.48 -5.94
CA ASN A 49 -7.26 -3.49 -6.56
C ASN A 49 -8.32 -2.88 -7.48
N VAL A 50 -8.65 -1.60 -7.27
CA VAL A 50 -9.67 -0.88 -8.06
C VAL A 50 -9.08 0.20 -8.96
N ASN A 51 -7.76 0.18 -9.19
CA ASN A 51 -7.06 1.18 -10.01
C ASN A 51 -7.39 2.63 -9.60
N GLY A 52 -7.44 2.88 -8.29
CA GLY A 52 -7.77 4.19 -7.71
C GLY A 52 -9.25 4.60 -7.77
N LYS A 53 -10.14 3.76 -8.32
CA LYS A 53 -11.60 4.00 -8.40
C LYS A 53 -12.33 3.53 -7.14
N LEU A 54 -12.11 4.24 -6.04
CA LEU A 54 -12.66 3.91 -4.72
C LEU A 54 -14.16 4.21 -4.62
N PHE A 55 -14.86 3.66 -3.62
CA PHE A 55 -16.32 3.85 -3.46
C PHE A 55 -16.76 5.32 -3.39
N TRP A 56 -15.92 6.20 -2.83
CA TRP A 56 -16.20 7.62 -2.69
C TRP A 56 -15.97 8.43 -3.97
N THR A 57 -15.27 7.88 -4.98
CA THR A 57 -14.93 8.67 -6.19
C THR A 57 -16.18 9.08 -6.96
N ALA A 58 -17.17 8.19 -7.05
CA ALA A 58 -18.48 8.48 -7.62
C ALA A 58 -19.23 9.59 -6.85
N GLN A 59 -19.20 9.56 -5.52
CA GLN A 59 -19.83 10.58 -4.68
C GLN A 59 -19.16 11.96 -4.85
N MET A 60 -17.83 11.96 -4.93
CA MET A 60 -17.01 13.16 -5.12
C MET A 60 -16.95 13.64 -6.58
N LYS A 61 -17.62 12.95 -7.51
CA LYS A 61 -17.62 13.23 -8.96
C LYS A 61 -16.20 13.31 -9.54
N VAL A 62 -15.31 12.44 -9.08
CA VAL A 62 -13.98 12.24 -9.64
C VAL A 62 -13.89 10.82 -10.20
N GLU A 63 -13.21 10.60 -11.31
CA GLU A 63 -13.14 9.26 -11.89
C GLU A 63 -12.17 8.34 -11.13
N VAL A 64 -11.02 8.88 -10.72
CA VAL A 64 -9.93 8.18 -10.05
C VAL A 64 -9.41 9.05 -8.92
N CYS A 65 -8.95 8.45 -7.82
CA CYS A 65 -8.25 9.16 -6.75
C CYS A 65 -7.08 10.01 -7.31
N PRO A 66 -7.04 11.34 -7.08
CA PRO A 66 -6.01 12.22 -7.63
C PRO A 66 -4.58 11.81 -7.27
N LEU A 67 -4.36 11.31 -6.05
CA LEU A 67 -3.03 10.82 -5.63
C LEU A 67 -2.65 9.54 -6.35
N TYR A 68 -3.59 8.61 -6.52
CA TYR A 68 -3.33 7.37 -7.26
C TYR A 68 -3.04 7.66 -8.73
N ASP A 69 -3.85 8.50 -9.37
CA ASP A 69 -3.67 8.86 -10.77
C ASP A 69 -2.34 9.60 -11.01
N CYS A 70 -1.99 10.55 -10.15
CA CYS A 70 -0.71 11.24 -10.23
C CYS A 70 0.48 10.27 -10.02
N CYS A 71 0.44 9.47 -8.95
CA CYS A 71 1.55 8.65 -8.53
C CYS A 71 1.76 7.42 -9.44
N ILE A 72 0.71 6.61 -9.64
CA ILE A 72 0.80 5.37 -10.43
C ILE A 72 0.68 5.67 -11.93
N ASN A 73 -0.43 6.28 -12.37
CA ASN A 73 -0.74 6.34 -13.80
C ASN A 73 0.15 7.33 -14.54
N LYS A 74 0.44 8.50 -13.95
CA LYS A 74 1.21 9.57 -14.61
C LYS A 74 2.71 9.46 -14.35
N LYS A 75 3.11 9.31 -13.08
CA LYS A 75 4.52 9.32 -12.68
C LYS A 75 5.16 7.93 -12.60
N GLN A 76 4.36 6.85 -12.62
CA GLN A 76 4.85 5.46 -12.53
C GLN A 76 5.73 5.21 -11.30
N LEU A 77 5.36 5.84 -10.18
CA LEU A 77 6.01 5.68 -8.88
C LEU A 77 5.23 4.70 -8.02
N GLU A 78 5.90 3.99 -7.11
CA GLU A 78 5.22 3.08 -6.19
C GLU A 78 4.35 3.83 -5.16
N HIS A 79 4.83 4.97 -4.67
CA HIS A 79 4.14 5.79 -3.69
C HIS A 79 4.61 7.25 -3.73
N CYS A 80 3.84 8.15 -3.11
CA CYS A 80 4.07 9.59 -3.18
C CYS A 80 5.46 10.01 -2.63
N GLY A 81 5.99 9.29 -1.64
CA GLY A 81 7.34 9.56 -1.10
C GLY A 81 8.49 9.40 -2.11
N LEU A 82 8.29 8.68 -3.22
CA LEU A 82 9.31 8.57 -4.27
C LEU A 82 9.28 9.74 -5.27
N CYS A 83 8.39 10.72 -5.08
CA CYS A 83 8.30 11.88 -5.95
C CYS A 83 9.27 12.97 -5.49
N ASP A 84 10.08 13.51 -6.40
CA ASP A 84 11.04 14.59 -6.09
C ASP A 84 10.37 15.88 -5.57
N GLU A 85 9.10 16.09 -5.92
CA GLU A 85 8.29 17.22 -5.45
C GLU A 85 7.58 16.95 -4.11
N PHE A 86 7.82 15.81 -3.46
CA PHE A 86 7.14 15.43 -2.23
C PHE A 86 7.66 16.23 -1.01
N PRO A 87 6.78 16.79 -0.14
CA PRO A 87 5.31 16.84 -0.25
C PRO A 87 4.84 17.91 -1.25
N CYS A 88 4.10 17.49 -2.28
CA CYS A 88 3.56 18.43 -3.28
C CYS A 88 2.16 18.91 -2.90
N LYS A 89 1.70 20.00 -3.53
CA LYS A 89 0.37 20.59 -3.29
C LYS A 89 -0.77 19.57 -3.44
N THR A 90 -0.69 18.69 -4.44
CA THR A 90 -1.70 17.63 -4.64
C THR A 90 -1.81 16.72 -3.41
N PHE A 91 -0.70 16.41 -2.74
CA PHE A 91 -0.69 15.61 -1.53
C PHE A 91 -1.19 16.39 -0.31
N THR A 92 -0.70 17.62 -0.12
CA THR A 92 -1.04 18.44 1.05
C THR A 92 -2.51 18.86 1.08
N ASP A 93 -3.10 19.08 -0.10
CA ASP A 93 -4.48 19.53 -0.24
C ASP A 93 -5.47 18.36 -0.29
N PHE A 94 -4.99 17.12 -0.38
CA PHE A 94 -5.85 15.95 -0.43
C PHE A 94 -6.14 15.47 0.99
N TYR A 95 -7.30 15.84 1.53
CA TYR A 95 -7.79 15.40 2.83
C TYR A 95 -9.30 15.12 2.79
N ASP A 96 -9.82 14.48 3.83
CA ASP A 96 -11.25 14.22 3.97
C ASP A 96 -12.00 15.53 4.29
N PRO A 97 -12.89 16.01 3.40
CA PRO A 97 -13.59 17.29 3.58
C PRO A 97 -14.59 17.29 4.74
N SER A 98 -14.89 16.13 5.35
CA SER A 98 -15.74 16.04 6.54
C SER A 98 -15.01 16.40 7.84
N LEU A 99 -13.67 16.43 7.83
CA LEU A 99 -12.85 16.77 8.98
C LEU A 99 -12.79 18.28 9.21
N SER A 100 -12.57 18.70 10.46
CA SER A 100 -12.16 20.07 10.73
C SER A 100 -10.79 20.37 10.13
N ILE A 101 -10.47 21.66 9.95
CA ILE A 101 -9.16 22.09 9.40
C ILE A 101 -7.99 21.52 10.21
N GLU A 102 -8.11 21.51 11.54
CA GLU A 102 -7.05 20.99 12.42
C GLU A 102 -6.91 19.47 12.32
N GLU A 103 -8.00 18.72 12.22
CA GLU A 103 -7.97 17.27 12.01
C GLU A 103 -7.44 16.90 10.64
N ALA A 104 -7.84 17.64 9.59
CA ALA A 104 -7.34 17.49 8.24
C ALA A 104 -5.82 17.71 8.20
N LYS A 105 -5.34 18.79 8.83
CA LYS A 105 -3.90 19.09 8.93
C LYS A 105 -3.14 17.97 9.65
N LYS A 106 -3.66 17.47 10.77
CA LYS A 106 -3.07 16.34 11.50
C LYS A 106 -3.01 15.07 10.64
N SER A 107 -4.09 14.76 9.92
CA SER A 107 -4.18 13.60 9.02
C SER A 107 -3.19 13.69 7.86
N VAL A 108 -3.04 14.86 7.24
CA VAL A 108 -2.05 15.11 6.18
C VAL A 108 -0.62 14.94 6.71
N LEU A 109 -0.30 15.54 7.86
CA LEU A 109 1.03 15.43 8.47
C LEU A 109 1.36 13.99 8.89
N ALA A 110 0.40 13.26 9.46
CA ALA A 110 0.58 11.85 9.80
C ALA A 110 0.93 11.02 8.56
N ARG A 111 0.14 11.15 7.49
CA ARG A 111 0.43 10.46 6.22
C ARG A 111 1.76 10.87 5.60
N GLN A 112 2.17 12.13 5.77
CA GLN A 112 3.46 12.61 5.31
C GLN A 112 4.61 11.90 6.03
N SER A 113 4.54 11.81 7.37
CA SER A 113 5.55 11.08 8.15
C SER A 113 5.61 9.60 7.76
N GLU A 114 4.45 8.97 7.59
CA GLU A 114 4.34 7.56 7.19
C GLU A 114 5.00 7.26 5.85
N ILE A 115 4.79 8.14 4.85
CA ILE A 115 5.35 7.90 3.53
C ILE A 115 6.84 8.25 3.45
N THR A 116 7.32 9.19 4.26
CA THR A 116 8.76 9.46 4.43
C THR A 116 9.45 8.25 5.07
N GLU A 117 8.89 7.70 6.14
CA GLU A 117 9.40 6.47 6.76
C GLU A 117 9.44 5.32 5.75
N ARG A 118 8.34 5.09 5.02
CA ARG A 118 8.26 4.07 3.97
C ARG A 118 9.32 4.26 2.87
N GLN A 119 9.60 5.50 2.48
CA GLN A 119 10.66 5.83 1.52
C GLN A 119 12.03 5.40 2.03
N GLU A 120 12.32 5.62 3.31
CA GLU A 120 13.62 5.30 3.91
C GLU A 120 13.82 3.79 4.11
N ILE A 121 12.79 3.09 4.58
CA ILE A 121 12.91 1.69 5.00
C ILE A 121 12.42 0.68 3.95
N GLY A 122 11.73 1.15 2.93
CA GLY A 122 11.09 0.33 1.90
C GLY A 122 9.75 -0.26 2.33
N THR A 123 8.88 -0.50 1.35
CA THR A 123 7.49 -0.95 1.55
C THR A 123 7.34 -2.23 2.34
N GLU A 124 8.22 -3.22 2.12
CA GLU A 124 8.11 -4.51 2.79
C GLU A 124 8.37 -4.40 4.29
N LYS A 125 9.37 -3.61 4.70
CA LYS A 125 9.66 -3.37 6.11
C LYS A 125 8.58 -2.51 6.76
N TRP A 126 8.16 -1.46 6.07
CA TRP A 126 7.06 -0.59 6.53
C TRP A 126 5.78 -1.40 6.80
N LEU A 127 5.37 -2.28 5.88
CA LEU A 127 4.20 -3.15 6.08
C LEU A 127 4.33 -4.07 7.30
N ARG A 128 5.50 -4.71 7.48
CA ARG A 128 5.74 -5.58 8.65
C ARG A 128 5.61 -4.82 9.97
N GLU A 129 6.11 -3.59 10.02
CA GLU A 129 6.02 -2.75 11.21
C GLU A 129 4.56 -2.33 11.50
N LYS A 130 3.79 -1.94 10.47
CA LYS A 130 2.37 -1.61 10.67
C LYS A 130 1.51 -2.82 11.04
N GLU A 131 1.81 -4.00 10.51
CA GLU A 131 1.16 -5.25 10.90
C GLU A 131 1.50 -5.66 12.34
N ALA A 132 2.74 -5.44 12.80
CA ALA A 132 3.16 -5.77 14.16
C ALA A 132 2.46 -4.91 15.22
N VAL A 133 2.22 -3.63 14.94
CA VAL A 133 1.53 -2.68 15.85
C VAL A 133 0.02 -2.95 15.95
N LYS A 134 -0.57 -3.68 15.00
CA LYS A 134 -2.00 -4.05 15.01
C LYS A 134 -2.35 -5.10 16.08
N LYS A 135 -1.37 -5.84 16.60
CA LYS A 135 -1.53 -6.84 17.68
C LYS A 135 -1.51 -6.21 19.06
#